data_AF-A0AAD8LKL1-F1
#
_entry.id   AF-A0AAD8LKL1-F1
#
_cell.length_a   1.000
_cell.length_b   1.000
_cell.length_c   1.000
_cell.angle_alpha   90.00
_cell.angle_beta   90.00
_cell.angle_gamma   90.00
#
_symmetry.space_group_name_H-M   'P 1'
#
loop_
_entity.id
_entity.type
_entity.pdbx_description
1 polymer ?
#
loop_
_entity_poly.entity_id
_entity_poly.type
_entity_poly.pdbx_seq_one_letter_code
_entity_poly.pdbx_strand_id
1 'polypeptide(L)'
;MLQMWYLRLIYRISAYVFPLLTLASTGRTYATTSPRSSDPSLIVNRLQFDRGTAITSLEGSNEGFTFRTNDIQLRLTKDVFECLANFKFDGDIATDRVSSSGVNHWTLWKLDMFNPHDKQTWIPHEISNCGISKDYFLGGPCKLSEGHVQRFYSGIPEHKEIRITGRVHFFDRWNGEAVNLKVDKDVVWSHVYSWCPTVFDTSCTKYRIDVCGQEYPDLLSMHVDVTLPHSNDRMSIEFNSTIKGDSCEASWGIDDIAVFLR
;
A
#
# COMPACT_ATOMS: atom_id res chain seq x y z
N MET A 1 23.67 20.69 -56.40
CA MET A 1 23.52 21.60 -57.55
C MET A 1 22.24 22.40 -57.34
N LEU A 2 22.35 23.71 -57.08
CA LEU A 2 21.22 24.67 -56.87
C LEU A 2 20.27 24.37 -55.67
N GLN A 3 19.59 25.34 -55.04
CA GLN A 3 19.90 26.78 -54.83
C GLN A 3 19.13 27.34 -53.61
N MET A 4 19.61 28.44 -53.03
CA MET A 4 18.95 29.22 -51.95
C MET A 4 17.89 30.21 -52.44
N TRP A 5 16.82 30.42 -51.65
CA TRP A 5 16.00 31.64 -51.49
C TRP A 5 15.31 31.56 -50.09
N TYR A 6 15.26 32.50 -49.14
CA TYR A 6 15.73 33.89 -48.92
C TYR A 6 14.66 35.02 -48.92
N LEU A 7 14.99 36.13 -48.23
CA LEU A 7 14.18 37.32 -47.82
C LEU A 7 13.28 37.13 -46.58
N ARG A 8 13.23 38.01 -45.54
CA ARG A 8 13.29 39.51 -45.37
C ARG A 8 11.95 40.22 -45.69
N LEU A 9 11.47 41.28 -45.01
CA LEU A 9 11.86 42.01 -43.77
C LEU A 9 10.56 42.34 -42.94
N ILE A 10 10.22 43.43 -42.21
CA ILE A 10 10.68 44.83 -41.95
C ILE A 10 10.44 45.18 -40.43
N TYR A 11 11.13 46.20 -39.90
CA TYR A 11 10.97 46.87 -38.59
C TYR A 11 9.58 47.46 -38.22
N ARG A 12 9.36 47.74 -36.92
CA ARG A 12 9.06 49.12 -36.44
C ARG A 12 9.46 49.40 -34.99
N ILE A 13 9.69 50.70 -34.68
CA ILE A 13 10.14 51.25 -33.39
C ILE A 13 9.09 52.24 -32.89
N SER A 14 8.92 52.37 -31.57
CA SER A 14 8.45 53.61 -30.95
C SER A 14 9.01 53.75 -29.53
N ALA A 15 9.62 54.90 -29.23
CA ALA A 15 10.09 55.25 -27.88
C ALA A 15 9.52 56.62 -27.49
N TYR A 16 8.97 56.71 -26.27
CA TYR A 16 8.62 57.94 -25.55
C TYR A 16 9.02 57.67 -24.08
N VAL A 17 10.06 58.28 -23.50
CA VAL A 17 10.38 59.72 -23.30
C VAL A 17 9.54 60.34 -22.18
N PHE A 18 10.25 60.75 -21.11
CA PHE A 18 9.75 61.44 -19.92
C PHE A 18 9.19 62.84 -20.24
N PRO A 19 8.48 63.45 -19.27
CA PRO A 19 9.11 64.60 -18.62
C PRO A 19 9.18 64.49 -17.09
N LEU A 20 10.19 65.14 -16.51
CA LEU A 20 10.22 65.50 -15.09
C LEU A 20 9.29 66.68 -14.82
N LEU A 21 8.72 66.73 -13.61
CA LEU A 21 8.34 67.98 -12.95
C LEU A 21 8.56 67.83 -11.43
N THR A 22 8.98 68.90 -10.77
CA THR A 22 9.60 68.84 -9.44
C THR A 22 8.96 69.78 -8.41
N LEU A 23 9.07 69.38 -7.14
CA LEU A 23 9.06 70.23 -5.94
C LEU A 23 7.79 71.03 -5.59
N ALA A 24 7.10 70.56 -4.56
CA ALA A 24 6.68 71.41 -3.44
C ALA A 24 6.67 70.56 -2.15
N SER A 25 7.19 71.09 -1.04
CA SER A 25 7.24 70.38 0.25
C SER A 25 6.36 71.06 1.29
N THR A 26 5.51 70.27 1.97
CA THR A 26 4.84 70.67 3.22
C THR A 26 4.91 69.51 4.20
N GLY A 27 5.69 69.66 5.28
CA GLY A 27 5.90 68.60 6.25
C GLY A 27 4.69 68.37 7.17
N ARG A 28 4.38 67.09 7.42
CA ARG A 28 3.64 66.64 8.61
C ARG A 28 4.35 65.43 9.22
N THR A 29 5.17 65.69 10.23
CA THR A 29 5.68 64.67 11.15
C THR A 29 4.56 64.18 12.06
N TYR A 30 4.17 62.91 11.99
CA TYR A 30 3.60 62.17 13.13
C TYR A 30 3.88 60.67 13.04
N ALA A 31 4.18 60.08 14.21
CA ALA A 31 4.18 58.64 14.52
C ALA A 31 4.90 57.69 13.53
N THR A 32 6.18 57.40 13.81
CA THR A 32 6.78 56.11 13.43
C THR A 32 6.08 54.97 14.17
N THR A 33 5.10 54.32 13.54
CA THR A 33 4.57 53.04 14.02
C THR A 33 5.59 51.94 13.76
N SER A 34 6.40 51.64 14.78
CA SER A 34 7.21 50.42 14.81
C SER A 34 6.32 49.18 14.57
N PRO A 35 6.80 48.13 13.87
CA PRO A 35 5.99 46.93 13.67
C PRO A 35 5.54 46.33 15.00
N ARG A 36 4.25 46.08 15.15
CA ARG A 36 3.76 45.16 16.18
C ARG A 36 4.22 43.76 15.79
N SER A 37 5.33 43.30 16.38
CA SER A 37 5.65 41.88 16.41
C SER A 37 4.51 41.18 17.14
N SER A 38 3.75 40.35 16.42
CA SER A 38 2.54 39.71 16.91
C SER A 38 2.59 38.20 16.75
N ASP A 39 3.70 37.60 17.19
CA ASP A 39 3.78 36.18 17.53
C ASP A 39 4.49 36.03 18.88
N PRO A 40 3.87 35.38 19.89
CA PRO A 40 4.53 35.03 21.13
C PRO A 40 5.39 33.78 20.93
N SER A 41 6.44 33.88 20.10
CA SER A 41 7.41 32.81 19.90
C SER A 41 8.15 32.52 21.20
N LEU A 42 7.87 31.37 21.83
CA LEU A 42 8.59 30.92 23.01
C LEU A 42 9.99 30.42 22.59
N ILE A 43 10.96 31.32 22.51
CA ILE A 43 12.35 31.00 22.16
C ILE A 43 13.02 30.28 23.34
N VAL A 44 12.81 28.96 23.43
CA VAL A 44 13.53 28.09 24.36
C VAL A 44 14.93 27.83 23.82
N ASN A 45 15.91 28.65 24.23
CA ASN A 45 17.31 28.31 24.00
C ASN A 45 17.67 27.00 24.73
N ARG A 46 17.33 26.92 26.02
CA ARG A 46 17.60 25.75 26.88
C ARG A 46 16.69 25.75 28.10
N LEU A 47 15.82 24.74 28.21
CA LEU A 47 15.16 24.36 29.46
C LEU A 47 15.86 23.09 29.96
N GLN A 48 16.26 23.06 31.22
CA GLN A 48 16.81 21.88 31.88
C GLN A 48 16.06 21.64 33.20
N PHE A 49 15.72 20.38 33.45
CA PHE A 49 15.12 19.89 34.69
C PHE A 49 16.03 18.81 35.27
N ASP A 50 16.57 19.09 36.45
CA ASP A 50 17.41 18.14 37.20
C ASP A 50 16.53 17.26 38.08
N ARG A 51 16.74 15.94 38.01
CA ARG A 51 16.02 14.90 38.75
C ARG A 51 17.03 14.00 39.46
N GLY A 52 17.69 14.55 40.48
CA GLY A 52 18.81 13.88 41.15
C GLY A 52 20.03 13.79 40.23
N THR A 53 20.45 12.58 39.87
CA THR A 53 21.51 12.33 38.88
C THR A 53 21.02 12.30 37.44
N ALA A 54 19.70 12.39 37.20
CA ALA A 54 19.13 12.42 35.86
C ALA A 54 18.87 13.85 35.37
N ILE A 55 19.19 14.10 34.11
CA ILE A 55 18.93 15.37 33.43
C ILE A 55 17.80 15.16 32.41
N THR A 56 16.87 16.09 32.32
CA THR A 56 15.98 16.23 31.16
C THR A 56 16.17 17.63 30.59
N SER A 57 16.71 17.77 29.38
CA SER A 57 16.82 19.06 28.70
C SER A 57 16.07 19.11 27.37
N LEU A 58 15.49 20.28 27.09
CA LEU A 58 14.95 20.69 25.81
C LEU A 58 15.78 21.88 25.33
N GLU A 59 16.55 21.66 24.28
CA GLU A 59 17.53 22.60 23.75
C GLU A 59 17.12 23.03 22.35
N GLY A 60 16.82 24.32 22.18
CA GLY A 60 16.45 24.90 20.90
C GLY A 60 17.68 25.13 20.02
N SER A 61 17.47 25.02 18.73
CA SER A 61 18.45 25.30 17.69
C SER A 61 17.79 26.12 16.57
N ASN A 62 18.59 26.69 15.67
CA ASN A 62 18.09 27.59 14.62
C ASN A 62 16.99 26.98 13.71
N GLU A 63 16.90 25.64 13.63
CA GLU A 63 16.02 24.92 12.69
C GLU A 63 15.27 23.74 13.35
N GLY A 64 15.16 23.72 14.68
CA GLY A 64 14.53 22.61 15.41
C GLY A 64 14.90 22.54 16.89
N PHE A 65 14.64 21.40 17.54
CA PHE A 65 14.99 21.16 18.95
C PHE A 65 15.65 19.80 19.17
N THR A 66 16.44 19.71 20.25
CA THR A 66 16.92 18.45 20.82
C THR A 66 16.24 18.23 22.16
N PHE A 67 15.55 17.11 22.31
CA PHE A 67 15.07 16.61 23.60
C PHE A 67 16.01 15.50 24.08
N ARG A 68 16.53 15.65 25.29
CA ARG A 68 17.53 14.73 25.87
C ARG A 68 17.20 14.37 27.31
N THR A 69 17.05 13.08 27.58
CA THR A 69 17.13 12.50 28.92
C THR A 69 18.49 11.80 29.09
N ASN A 70 18.70 11.07 30.18
CA ASN A 70 19.85 10.17 30.31
C ASN A 70 19.83 9.04 29.26
N ASP A 71 18.65 8.56 28.91
CA ASP A 71 18.43 7.29 28.19
C ASP A 71 17.87 7.48 26.77
N ILE A 72 17.41 8.69 26.44
CA ILE A 72 16.76 9.04 25.17
C ILE A 72 17.35 10.36 24.67
N GLN A 73 17.86 10.38 23.44
CA GLN A 73 18.14 11.60 22.71
C GLN A 73 17.36 11.61 21.39
N LEU A 74 16.43 12.57 21.29
CA LEU A 74 15.66 12.88 20.09
C LEU A 74 16.09 14.24 19.57
N ARG A 75 16.40 14.34 18.29
CA ARG A 75 16.63 15.61 17.59
C ARG A 75 15.62 15.70 16.46
N LEU A 76 14.81 16.75 16.50
CA LEU A 76 13.83 17.06 15.45
C LEU A 76 14.21 18.39 14.82
N THR A 77 14.70 18.35 13.59
CA THR A 77 14.86 19.52 12.73
C THR A 77 13.74 19.56 11.70
N LYS A 78 13.69 20.65 10.91
CA LYS A 78 12.81 20.78 9.75
C LYS A 78 12.84 19.57 8.80
N ASP A 79 14.02 18.99 8.58
CA ASP A 79 14.26 17.99 7.52
C ASP A 79 14.69 16.60 8.06
N VAL A 80 14.94 16.45 9.37
CA VAL A 80 15.47 15.22 9.99
C VAL A 80 14.84 14.95 11.36
N PHE A 81 14.37 13.70 11.56
CA PHE A 81 14.14 13.11 12.88
C PHE A 81 15.25 12.10 13.18
N GLU A 82 16.13 12.45 14.12
CA GLU A 82 17.22 11.60 14.62
C GLU A 82 16.84 11.07 16.00
N CYS A 83 16.72 9.74 16.14
CA CYS A 83 16.70 9.08 17.44
C CYS A 83 18.02 8.34 17.64
N LEU A 84 18.75 8.66 18.72
CA LEU A 84 20.06 8.10 19.04
C LEU A 84 19.99 7.09 20.19
N ALA A 85 18.82 6.48 20.41
CA ALA A 85 18.50 5.63 21.56
C ALA A 85 17.38 4.62 21.26
N ASN A 86 17.04 3.78 22.24
CA ASN A 86 15.93 2.83 22.14
C ASN A 86 14.57 3.54 22.24
N PHE A 87 13.99 3.90 21.09
CA PHE A 87 12.65 4.48 21.01
C PHE A 87 11.57 3.39 21.07
N LYS A 88 10.74 3.40 22.13
CA LYS A 88 9.45 2.70 22.12
C LYS A 88 8.35 3.70 21.78
N PHE A 89 7.73 3.51 20.62
CA PHE A 89 6.43 4.12 20.30
C PHE A 89 5.30 3.18 20.73
N ASP A 90 4.19 3.73 21.21
CA ASP A 90 3.05 2.98 21.79
C ASP A 90 1.74 3.56 21.21
N GLY A 91 1.64 3.53 19.88
CA GLY A 91 0.55 4.12 19.10
C GLY A 91 0.77 3.93 17.59
N ASP A 92 -0.13 4.48 16.78
CA ASP A 92 -0.14 4.29 15.33
C ASP A 92 0.72 5.33 14.57
N ILE A 93 1.54 4.85 13.63
CA ILE A 93 2.27 5.71 12.68
C ILE A 93 1.58 5.61 11.32
N ALA A 94 0.87 6.67 10.92
CA ALA A 94 0.35 6.83 9.57
C ALA A 94 1.34 7.58 8.67
N THR A 95 1.44 7.19 7.39
CA THR A 95 2.16 7.92 6.35
C THR A 95 1.50 7.68 5.00
N ASP A 96 1.47 8.69 4.14
CA ASP A 96 0.98 8.57 2.76
C ASP A 96 1.98 7.83 1.85
N ARG A 97 3.25 7.74 2.25
CA ARG A 97 4.30 7.09 1.45
C ARG A 97 5.46 6.56 2.30
N VAL A 98 5.98 5.39 1.92
CA VAL A 98 7.25 4.85 2.40
C VAL A 98 8.24 4.80 1.23
N SER A 99 9.46 5.30 1.42
CA SER A 99 10.51 5.25 0.40
C SER A 99 11.92 5.20 1.00
N SER A 100 12.77 4.29 0.51
CA SER A 100 14.21 4.25 0.85
C SER A 100 15.05 4.60 -0.38
N SER A 101 16.10 5.39 -0.20
CA SER A 101 17.03 5.78 -1.27
C SER A 101 16.35 6.36 -2.53
N GLY A 102 15.20 7.01 -2.36
CA GLY A 102 14.38 7.57 -3.44
C GLY A 102 13.39 6.60 -4.12
N VAL A 103 13.39 5.32 -3.76
CA VAL A 103 12.50 4.28 -4.32
C VAL A 103 11.24 4.13 -3.45
N ASN A 104 10.04 4.23 -4.03
CA ASN A 104 8.79 3.91 -3.32
C ASN A 104 8.74 2.43 -2.91
N HIS A 105 8.27 2.15 -1.70
CA HIS A 105 8.01 0.79 -1.23
C HIS A 105 6.52 0.43 -1.25
N TRP A 106 6.26 -0.86 -1.44
CA TRP A 106 4.94 -1.46 -1.26
C TRP A 106 4.39 -1.18 0.14
N THR A 107 3.24 -0.51 0.20
CA THR A 107 2.51 -0.25 1.44
C THR A 107 1.29 -1.15 1.49
N LEU A 108 1.15 -1.97 2.55
CA LEU A 108 -0.01 -2.85 2.73
C LEU A 108 -1.26 -2.00 2.99
N TRP A 109 -2.27 -2.13 2.13
CA TRP A 109 -3.50 -1.34 2.21
C TRP A 109 -4.71 -2.16 2.68
N LYS A 110 -4.79 -3.44 2.28
CA LYS A 110 -5.81 -4.40 2.73
C LYS A 110 -5.19 -5.79 2.88
N LEU A 111 -5.68 -6.54 3.85
CA LEU A 111 -5.35 -7.95 4.11
C LEU A 111 -6.65 -8.65 4.54
N ASP A 112 -6.95 -9.80 3.94
CA ASP A 112 -8.05 -10.67 4.33
C ASP A 112 -7.49 -12.03 4.79
N MET A 113 -7.61 -12.30 6.09
CA MET A 113 -7.26 -13.57 6.75
C MET A 113 -8.52 -14.40 7.10
N PHE A 114 -9.66 -14.04 6.50
CA PHE A 114 -10.95 -14.73 6.57
C PHE A 114 -11.47 -15.18 7.96
N ASN A 115 -11.05 -14.54 9.06
CA ASN A 115 -11.44 -14.94 10.41
C ASN A 115 -12.97 -14.97 10.59
N PRO A 116 -13.55 -15.93 11.35
CA PRO A 116 -14.99 -16.01 11.59
C PRO A 116 -15.62 -14.82 12.35
N HIS A 117 -14.80 -13.92 12.89
CA HIS A 117 -15.25 -12.71 13.58
C HIS A 117 -15.06 -11.43 12.76
N ASP A 118 -14.36 -11.51 11.62
CA ASP A 118 -14.15 -10.36 10.74
C ASP A 118 -15.38 -10.09 9.87
N LYS A 119 -15.59 -8.82 9.52
CA LYS A 119 -16.64 -8.43 8.58
C LYS A 119 -16.29 -8.93 7.18
N GLN A 120 -16.90 -10.04 6.78
CA GLN A 120 -16.74 -10.57 5.43
C GLN A 120 -17.17 -9.55 4.36
N THR A 121 -16.36 -9.45 3.31
CA THR A 121 -16.53 -8.46 2.22
C THR A 121 -16.31 -9.04 0.81
N TRP A 122 -16.08 -10.35 0.73
CA TRP A 122 -16.11 -11.12 -0.51
C TRP A 122 -17.54 -11.63 -0.79
N ILE A 123 -17.84 -11.95 -2.04
CA ILE A 123 -19.13 -12.47 -2.49
C ILE A 123 -18.88 -13.68 -3.41
N PRO A 124 -19.38 -14.90 -3.09
CA PRO A 124 -19.94 -15.31 -1.80
C PRO A 124 -18.92 -15.20 -0.64
N HIS A 125 -19.41 -15.33 0.59
CA HIS A 125 -18.65 -15.14 1.83
C HIS A 125 -18.53 -16.39 2.70
N GLU A 126 -18.78 -17.58 2.13
CA GLU A 126 -18.70 -18.84 2.87
C GLU A 126 -17.24 -19.22 3.12
N ILE A 127 -16.80 -19.07 4.37
CA ILE A 127 -15.50 -19.52 4.87
C ILE A 127 -15.57 -20.96 5.41
N SER A 128 -14.45 -21.66 5.42
CA SER A 128 -14.30 -22.95 6.12
C SER A 128 -12.88 -23.14 6.67
N ASN A 129 -12.67 -24.27 7.36
CA ASN A 129 -11.39 -24.68 7.92
C ASN A 129 -11.23 -26.21 7.80
N CYS A 130 -9.99 -26.70 7.87
CA CYS A 130 -9.70 -28.14 7.75
C CYS A 130 -9.43 -28.82 9.10
N GLY A 131 -10.11 -29.94 9.35
CA GLY A 131 -9.83 -30.82 10.49
C GLY A 131 -9.83 -30.11 11.85
N ILE A 132 -8.68 -30.09 12.52
CA ILE A 132 -8.47 -29.39 13.80
C ILE A 132 -7.80 -28.00 13.66
N SER A 133 -7.63 -27.52 12.43
CA SER A 133 -7.02 -26.21 12.18
C SER A 133 -7.92 -25.07 12.68
N LYS A 134 -7.27 -24.01 13.16
CA LYS A 134 -7.91 -22.72 13.48
C LYS A 134 -7.71 -21.68 12.37
N ASP A 135 -6.97 -22.04 11.32
CA ASP A 135 -6.82 -21.25 10.10
C ASP A 135 -8.13 -21.37 9.30
N TYR A 136 -8.69 -20.24 8.88
CA TYR A 136 -9.94 -20.17 8.10
C TYR A 136 -9.66 -19.49 6.76
N PHE A 137 -10.22 -20.02 5.70
CA PHE A 137 -10.08 -19.51 4.33
C PHE A 137 -11.45 -19.40 3.67
N LEU A 138 -11.56 -18.59 2.62
CA LEU A 138 -12.79 -18.46 1.84
C LEU A 138 -12.95 -19.65 0.90
N GLY A 139 -14.13 -20.25 0.84
CA GLY A 139 -14.40 -21.46 0.07
C GLY A 139 -14.09 -22.75 0.82
N GLY A 140 -13.56 -23.75 0.12
CA GLY A 140 -13.20 -25.06 0.66
C GLY A 140 -13.98 -26.26 0.13
N PRO A 141 -13.74 -27.45 0.72
CA PRO A 141 -14.47 -28.68 0.44
C PRO A 141 -15.99 -28.49 0.50
N CYS A 142 -16.70 -28.98 -0.51
CA CYS A 142 -18.14 -28.79 -0.66
C CYS A 142 -18.61 -27.32 -0.76
N LYS A 143 -17.72 -26.33 -0.98
CA LYS A 143 -18.08 -24.89 -1.09
C LYS A 143 -17.95 -24.29 -2.48
N LEU A 144 -16.75 -24.29 -3.08
CA LEU A 144 -16.51 -23.63 -4.37
C LEU A 144 -16.02 -24.64 -5.41
N SER A 145 -16.81 -24.87 -6.46
CA SER A 145 -16.44 -25.70 -7.61
C SER A 145 -16.34 -24.83 -8.86
N GLU A 146 -17.17 -25.05 -9.89
CA GLU A 146 -17.52 -24.02 -10.86
C GLU A 146 -18.04 -22.75 -10.14
N GLY A 147 -17.57 -21.57 -10.55
CA GLY A 147 -17.99 -20.29 -9.98
C GLY A 147 -16.84 -19.32 -9.73
N HIS A 148 -17.13 -18.28 -8.94
CA HIS A 148 -16.20 -17.21 -8.61
C HIS A 148 -16.46 -16.64 -7.21
N VAL A 149 -15.43 -16.05 -6.61
CA VAL A 149 -15.52 -15.15 -5.45
C VAL A 149 -14.96 -13.78 -5.85
N GLN A 150 -15.67 -12.71 -5.49
CA GLN A 150 -15.33 -11.35 -5.91
C GLN A 150 -15.38 -10.36 -4.75
N ARG A 151 -14.46 -9.39 -4.76
CA ARG A 151 -14.44 -8.26 -3.84
C ARG A 151 -14.27 -6.95 -4.60
N PHE A 152 -15.11 -5.97 -4.26
CA PHE A 152 -15.04 -4.62 -4.78
C PHE A 152 -14.33 -3.69 -3.79
N TYR A 153 -13.43 -2.87 -4.33
CA TYR A 153 -12.65 -1.88 -3.59
C TYR A 153 -12.99 -0.49 -4.11
N SER A 154 -13.06 0.50 -3.23
CA SER A 154 -13.41 1.89 -3.56
C SER A 154 -12.80 2.85 -2.56
N GLY A 155 -12.38 4.03 -3.00
CA GLY A 155 -11.59 4.95 -2.17
C GLY A 155 -10.17 4.45 -1.94
N ILE A 156 -9.57 3.83 -2.96
CA ILE A 156 -8.15 3.46 -2.95
C ILE A 156 -7.32 4.77 -2.94
N PRO A 157 -6.31 4.93 -2.05
CA PRO A 157 -5.36 6.05 -2.08
C PRO A 157 -4.67 6.22 -3.44
N GLU A 158 -4.06 7.39 -3.69
CA GLU A 158 -3.28 7.61 -4.93
C GLU A 158 -2.12 6.61 -5.04
N HIS A 159 -2.03 5.92 -6.18
CA HIS A 159 -1.01 4.93 -6.49
C HIS A 159 -0.84 4.81 -8.00
N LYS A 160 0.21 4.12 -8.44
CA LYS A 160 0.55 3.87 -9.86
C LYS A 160 0.67 2.39 -10.19
N GLU A 161 0.91 1.57 -9.18
CA GLU A 161 0.95 0.12 -9.28
C GLU A 161 0.25 -0.50 -8.07
N ILE A 162 -0.34 -1.67 -8.30
CA ILE A 162 -0.79 -2.55 -7.23
C ILE A 162 0.00 -3.86 -7.26
N ARG A 163 0.17 -4.45 -6.09
CA ARG A 163 0.62 -5.84 -5.94
C ARG A 163 -0.41 -6.60 -5.12
N ILE A 164 -0.81 -7.77 -5.60
CA ILE A 164 -1.73 -8.67 -4.92
C ILE A 164 -0.96 -9.94 -4.61
N THR A 165 -0.94 -10.34 -3.33
CA THR A 165 -0.39 -11.63 -2.92
C THR A 165 -1.44 -12.44 -2.18
N GLY A 166 -1.26 -13.76 -2.12
CA GLY A 166 -2.11 -14.64 -1.32
C GLY A 166 -1.81 -16.11 -1.51
N ARG A 167 -2.78 -16.94 -1.11
CA ARG A 167 -2.74 -18.40 -1.17
C ARG A 167 -4.01 -18.91 -1.87
N VAL A 168 -3.85 -19.92 -2.73
CA VAL A 168 -4.96 -20.74 -3.25
C VAL A 168 -4.77 -22.16 -2.75
N HIS A 169 -5.86 -22.78 -2.33
CA HIS A 169 -5.92 -24.15 -1.87
C HIS A 169 -6.80 -24.93 -2.84
N PHE A 170 -6.29 -26.04 -3.36
CA PHE A 170 -7.02 -26.93 -4.26
C PHE A 170 -7.30 -28.23 -3.50
N PHE A 171 -8.58 -28.60 -3.43
CA PHE A 171 -9.07 -29.77 -2.72
C PHE A 171 -9.63 -30.81 -3.69
N ASP A 172 -9.43 -32.08 -3.36
CA ASP A 172 -10.00 -33.22 -4.07
C ASP A 172 -9.59 -33.35 -5.57
N ARG A 173 -10.53 -33.75 -6.43
CA ARG A 173 -10.28 -34.49 -7.66
C ARG A 173 -10.16 -33.62 -8.92
N TRP A 174 -9.18 -32.74 -8.97
CA TRP A 174 -8.88 -31.88 -10.13
C TRP A 174 -8.24 -32.64 -11.31
N ASN A 175 -8.82 -32.56 -12.51
CA ASN A 175 -8.42 -33.31 -13.70
C ASN A 175 -7.80 -32.41 -14.79
N GLY A 176 -7.16 -31.30 -14.40
CA GLY A 176 -6.51 -30.35 -15.30
C GLY A 176 -7.25 -29.01 -15.46
N GLU A 177 -8.17 -28.70 -14.55
CA GLU A 177 -8.85 -27.41 -14.47
C GLU A 177 -7.99 -26.36 -13.75
N ALA A 178 -8.34 -25.08 -13.87
CA ALA A 178 -7.55 -23.98 -13.34
C ALA A 178 -8.33 -23.06 -12.40
N VAL A 179 -7.65 -22.50 -11.39
CA VAL A 179 -8.08 -21.28 -10.71
C VAL A 179 -7.40 -20.09 -11.38
N ASN A 180 -8.18 -19.04 -11.66
CA ASN A 180 -7.70 -17.78 -12.25
C ASN A 180 -7.98 -16.62 -11.30
N LEU A 181 -7.03 -15.69 -11.23
CA LEU A 181 -7.18 -14.38 -10.61
C LEU A 181 -7.36 -13.32 -11.70
N LYS A 182 -8.45 -12.55 -11.61
CA LYS A 182 -8.65 -11.32 -12.39
C LYS A 182 -8.50 -10.08 -11.52
N VAL A 183 -8.01 -9.01 -12.14
CA VAL A 183 -8.23 -7.63 -11.67
C VAL A 183 -9.08 -6.92 -12.71
N ASP A 184 -10.16 -6.32 -12.26
CA ASP A 184 -11.24 -5.69 -13.04
C ASP A 184 -11.89 -6.62 -14.08
N LYS A 185 -11.18 -6.89 -15.18
CA LYS A 185 -11.62 -7.77 -16.28
C LYS A 185 -10.53 -8.71 -16.79
N ASP A 186 -9.26 -8.39 -16.51
CA ASP A 186 -8.11 -9.06 -17.10
C ASP A 186 -7.59 -10.15 -16.17
N VAL A 187 -7.33 -11.34 -16.71
CA VAL A 187 -6.71 -12.44 -15.96
C VAL A 187 -5.22 -12.13 -15.78
N VAL A 188 -4.79 -11.93 -14.53
CA VAL A 188 -3.42 -11.55 -14.17
C VAL A 188 -2.60 -12.74 -13.66
N TRP A 189 -3.26 -13.82 -13.21
CA TRP A 189 -2.63 -15.08 -12.79
C TRP A 189 -3.59 -16.25 -13.02
N SER A 190 -3.03 -17.42 -13.30
CA SER A 190 -3.77 -18.66 -13.52
C SER A 190 -2.90 -19.85 -13.11
N HIS A 191 -3.49 -20.85 -12.46
CA HIS A 191 -2.81 -22.09 -12.11
C HIS A 191 -3.70 -23.29 -12.40
N VAL A 192 -3.21 -24.18 -13.28
CA VAL A 192 -3.80 -25.48 -13.60
C VAL A 192 -3.36 -26.51 -12.58
N TYR A 193 -4.29 -27.23 -11.96
CA TYR A 193 -3.99 -28.34 -11.04
C TYR A 193 -4.48 -29.68 -11.58
N SER A 194 -3.77 -30.76 -11.23
CA SER A 194 -4.21 -32.13 -11.43
C SER A 194 -3.83 -33.00 -10.24
N TRP A 195 -4.82 -33.63 -9.60
CA TRP A 195 -4.63 -34.48 -8.42
C TRP A 195 -3.73 -35.70 -8.73
N CYS A 196 -3.82 -36.21 -9.96
CA CYS A 196 -2.96 -37.27 -10.47
C CYS A 196 -2.54 -37.04 -11.93
N PRO A 197 -1.34 -36.49 -12.18
CA PRO A 197 -0.82 -36.30 -13.54
C PRO A 197 -0.21 -37.59 -14.15
N THR A 198 -0.37 -38.75 -13.49
CA THR A 198 0.16 -40.05 -13.94
C THR A 198 -0.98 -41.01 -14.24
N VAL A 199 -0.82 -41.84 -15.29
CA VAL A 199 -1.82 -42.82 -15.78
C VAL A 199 -2.20 -43.96 -14.80
N PHE A 200 -1.77 -43.90 -13.54
CA PHE A 200 -2.03 -44.92 -12.51
C PHE A 200 -2.36 -44.26 -11.16
N ASP A 201 -3.63 -43.89 -11.00
CA ASP A 201 -4.32 -43.28 -9.85
C ASP A 201 -3.81 -43.75 -8.47
N THR A 202 -3.57 -45.05 -8.32
CA THR A 202 -3.14 -45.70 -7.06
C THR A 202 -1.76 -45.26 -6.55
N SER A 203 -0.95 -44.60 -7.40
CA SER A 203 0.31 -43.98 -6.97
C SER A 203 0.08 -42.59 -6.35
N CYS A 204 -0.99 -41.91 -6.73
CA CYS A 204 -1.29 -40.55 -6.30
C CYS A 204 -1.98 -40.53 -4.93
N THR A 205 -2.99 -41.37 -4.71
CA THR A 205 -3.68 -41.48 -3.41
C THR A 205 -2.78 -42.02 -2.29
N LYS A 206 -1.80 -42.86 -2.61
CA LYS A 206 -0.94 -43.52 -1.61
C LYS A 206 0.19 -42.65 -1.03
N TYR A 207 0.63 -41.63 -1.76
CA TYR A 207 1.89 -40.91 -1.45
C TYR A 207 1.76 -39.38 -1.39
N ARG A 208 0.57 -38.84 -1.63
CA ARG A 208 0.29 -37.40 -1.46
C ARG A 208 -0.43 -37.14 -0.14
N ILE A 209 -0.72 -35.87 0.12
CA ILE A 209 -1.38 -35.39 1.34
C ILE A 209 -2.85 -35.15 1.02
N ASP A 210 -3.72 -35.75 1.83
CA ASP A 210 -5.13 -35.39 2.02
C ASP A 210 -5.19 -34.64 3.36
N VAL A 211 -5.85 -33.48 3.38
CA VAL A 211 -6.06 -32.66 4.58
C VAL A 211 -7.55 -32.32 4.76
N CYS A 212 -8.31 -32.17 3.66
CA CYS A 212 -9.69 -31.71 3.69
C CYS A 212 -10.51 -32.17 2.47
N GLY A 213 -11.51 -33.02 2.67
CA GLY A 213 -12.50 -33.37 1.65
C GLY A 213 -12.85 -34.85 1.66
N GLN A 214 -12.62 -35.50 0.52
CA GLN A 214 -12.63 -36.95 0.32
C GLN A 214 -11.17 -37.50 0.32
N GLU A 215 -11.00 -38.81 0.12
CA GLU A 215 -9.69 -39.47 0.06
C GLU A 215 -8.90 -39.18 -1.26
N TYR A 216 -8.75 -37.90 -1.62
CA TYR A 216 -8.01 -37.43 -2.79
C TYR A 216 -6.90 -36.42 -2.41
N PRO A 217 -5.85 -36.27 -3.25
CA PRO A 217 -4.74 -35.38 -2.95
C PRO A 217 -5.00 -33.87 -3.07
N ASP A 218 -4.76 -33.16 -1.97
CA ASP A 218 -4.79 -31.70 -1.90
C ASP A 218 -3.51 -31.03 -2.41
N LEU A 219 -3.65 -29.78 -2.83
CA LEU A 219 -2.56 -28.83 -3.03
C LEU A 219 -2.87 -27.54 -2.27
N LEU A 220 -2.36 -27.45 -1.04
CA LEU A 220 -2.53 -26.29 -0.17
C LEU A 220 -1.50 -25.20 -0.46
N SER A 221 -1.86 -23.94 -0.19
CA SER A 221 -0.96 -22.78 -0.15
C SER A 221 -0.19 -22.53 -1.45
N MET A 222 -0.80 -22.78 -2.61
CA MET A 222 -0.27 -22.34 -3.90
C MET A 222 -0.18 -20.81 -3.93
N HIS A 223 1.02 -20.28 -4.10
CA HIS A 223 1.26 -18.85 -3.91
C HIS A 223 0.81 -18.02 -5.11
N VAL A 224 0.06 -16.96 -4.81
CA VAL A 224 -0.28 -15.88 -5.72
C VAL A 224 0.64 -14.70 -5.41
N ASP A 225 1.31 -14.17 -6.42
CA ASP A 225 2.02 -12.89 -6.38
C ASP A 225 1.96 -12.26 -7.78
N VAL A 226 1.23 -11.15 -7.90
CA VAL A 226 1.10 -10.38 -9.15
C VAL A 226 1.34 -8.91 -8.88
N THR A 227 2.02 -8.24 -9.81
CA THR A 227 2.23 -6.78 -9.82
C THR A 227 1.76 -6.24 -11.17
N LEU A 228 0.95 -5.19 -11.16
CA LEU A 228 0.42 -4.56 -12.37
C LEU A 228 0.26 -3.04 -12.22
N PRO A 229 0.37 -2.27 -13.32
CA PRO A 229 0.06 -0.84 -13.31
C PRO A 229 -1.45 -0.63 -13.10
N HIS A 230 -1.81 0.19 -12.12
CA HIS A 230 -3.18 0.54 -11.79
C HIS A 230 -3.20 1.88 -11.03
N SER A 231 -4.23 2.70 -11.24
CA SER A 231 -4.30 4.05 -10.65
C SER A 231 -5.73 4.59 -10.44
N ASN A 232 -6.76 3.75 -10.60
CA ASN A 232 -8.15 4.15 -10.34
C ASN A 232 -8.46 4.20 -8.84
N ASP A 233 -9.47 4.98 -8.43
CA ASP A 233 -9.98 5.01 -7.04
C ASP A 233 -10.72 3.71 -6.63
N ARG A 234 -10.86 2.77 -7.57
CA ARG A 234 -11.65 1.53 -7.48
C ARG A 234 -10.95 0.41 -8.23
N MET A 235 -11.17 -0.82 -7.77
CA MET A 235 -10.87 -2.04 -8.53
C MET A 235 -11.81 -3.16 -8.07
N SER A 236 -11.96 -4.22 -8.86
CA SER A 236 -12.50 -5.50 -8.38
C SER A 236 -11.47 -6.62 -8.50
N ILE A 237 -11.28 -7.37 -7.42
CA ILE A 237 -10.53 -8.64 -7.47
C ILE A 237 -11.53 -9.77 -7.57
N GLU A 238 -11.32 -10.69 -8.51
CA GLU A 238 -12.15 -11.89 -8.70
C GLU A 238 -11.25 -13.11 -8.82
N PHE A 239 -11.46 -14.12 -7.98
CA PHE A 239 -10.96 -15.47 -8.23
C PHE A 239 -12.10 -16.31 -8.84
N ASN A 240 -11.79 -17.13 -9.83
CA ASN A 240 -12.75 -18.07 -10.45
C ASN A 240 -12.07 -19.39 -10.78
N SER A 241 -12.87 -20.45 -10.98
CA SER A 241 -12.37 -21.77 -11.38
C SER A 241 -13.01 -22.25 -12.69
N THR A 242 -12.27 -23.08 -13.43
CA THR A 242 -12.77 -23.79 -14.62
C THR A 242 -13.22 -25.22 -14.33
N ILE A 243 -13.39 -25.63 -13.06
CA ILE A 243 -14.07 -26.89 -12.71
C ILE A 243 -15.47 -26.91 -13.34
N LYS A 244 -15.95 -28.12 -13.68
CA LYS A 244 -17.34 -28.42 -14.01
C LYS A 244 -17.75 -29.68 -13.27
N GLY A 245 -18.54 -29.54 -12.22
CA GLY A 245 -18.90 -30.67 -11.35
C GLY A 245 -19.44 -30.23 -10.00
N ASP A 246 -19.43 -31.17 -9.06
CA ASP A 246 -19.88 -30.95 -7.69
C ASP A 246 -18.73 -30.45 -6.79
N SER A 247 -19.04 -29.58 -5.84
CA SER A 247 -18.04 -29.00 -4.91
C SER A 247 -17.51 -30.00 -3.88
N CYS A 248 -18.17 -31.14 -3.69
CA CYS A 248 -17.63 -32.24 -2.91
C CYS A 248 -16.73 -33.17 -3.74
N GLU A 249 -16.71 -33.09 -5.09
CA GLU A 249 -15.79 -33.89 -5.93
C GLU A 249 -14.50 -33.14 -6.27
N ALA A 250 -14.57 -31.83 -6.52
CA ALA A 250 -13.41 -30.96 -6.72
C ALA A 250 -13.74 -29.54 -6.29
N SER A 251 -12.88 -28.94 -5.45
CA SER A 251 -13.11 -27.59 -4.94
C SER A 251 -11.85 -26.80 -4.63
N TRP A 252 -12.01 -25.52 -4.31
CA TRP A 252 -10.92 -24.60 -3.98
C TRP A 252 -11.30 -23.67 -2.83
N GLY A 253 -10.26 -23.07 -2.24
CA GLY A 253 -10.37 -21.92 -1.34
C GLY A 253 -9.26 -20.91 -1.55
N ILE A 254 -9.44 -19.69 -1.05
CA ILE A 254 -8.44 -18.61 -1.10
C ILE A 254 -8.18 -18.03 0.29
N ASP A 255 -6.94 -17.60 0.52
CA ASP A 255 -6.48 -17.19 1.84
C ASP A 255 -5.34 -16.16 1.79
N ASP A 256 -5.11 -15.44 2.90
CA ASP A 256 -4.07 -14.41 3.06
C ASP A 256 -4.06 -13.35 1.95
N ILE A 257 -5.24 -12.93 1.45
CA ILE A 257 -5.31 -12.01 0.30
C ILE A 257 -4.88 -10.60 0.72
N ALA A 258 -3.67 -10.21 0.33
CA ALA A 258 -3.05 -8.93 0.64
C ALA A 258 -2.94 -8.04 -0.60
N VAL A 259 -3.33 -6.78 -0.46
CA VAL A 259 -3.24 -5.73 -1.48
C VAL A 259 -2.26 -4.66 -1.03
N PHE A 260 -1.23 -4.42 -1.83
CA PHE A 260 -0.22 -3.39 -1.63
C PHE A 260 -0.30 -2.33 -2.73
N LEU A 261 0.02 -1.08 -2.38
CA LEU A 261 0.04 0.09 -3.27
C LEU A 261 1.47 0.68 -3.39
N ARG A 262 1.79 1.34 -4.51
CA ARG A 262 3.08 2.00 -4.77
C ARG A 262 3.00 3.24 -5.68
#